data_AF-A0AA39JCX6-F1
#
_entry.id   AF-A0AA39JCX6-F1
#
_cell.length_a   1.000
_cell.length_b   1.000
_cell.length_c   1.000
_cell.angle_alpha   90.00
_cell.angle_beta   90.00
_cell.angle_gamma   90.00
#
_symmetry.space_group_name_H-M   'P 1'
#
loop_
_entity.id
_entity.type
_entity.pdbx_description
1 polymer ?
#
loop_
_entity_poly.entity_id
_entity_poly.type
_entity_poly.pdbx_seq_one_letter_code
_entity_poly.pdbx_strand_id
1 'polypeptide(L)'
;MLLIHPSSTCDVCYELFVDGTDLAPHSLPCGHVFCRACLMSIPTHARICPFCRKSFDVQGIRRLHLAPVEETDKDRETALLERFLLAVDSEDPSELEGIVAEVDAWLEQGKVVSIAPLG
;
A
#
# COMPACT_ATOMS: atom_id res chain seq x y z
N MET A 1 -1.26 -2.29 18.11
CA MET A 1 -0.32 -1.57 17.24
C MET A 1 -1.14 -0.87 16.16
N LEU A 2 -0.92 0.42 15.89
CA LEU A 2 -1.62 1.13 14.82
C LEU A 2 -0.84 0.93 13.51
N LEU A 3 -1.51 0.41 12.49
CA LEU A 3 -0.96 0.21 11.14
C LEU A 3 -1.64 1.16 10.16
N ILE A 4 -0.86 1.74 9.26
CA ILE A 4 -1.34 2.55 8.14
C ILE A 4 -1.45 1.65 6.91
N HIS A 5 -2.57 1.74 6.19
CA HIS A 5 -2.77 0.95 4.97
C HIS A 5 -1.75 1.35 3.89
N PRO A 6 -1.15 0.42 3.12
CA PRO A 6 -0.06 0.74 2.18
C PRO A 6 -0.46 1.72 1.07
N SER A 7 -1.75 1.77 0.73
CA SER A 7 -2.28 2.73 -0.25
C SER A 7 -2.54 4.13 0.32
N SER A 8 -2.19 4.39 1.58
CA SER A 8 -2.39 5.72 2.20
C SER A 8 -1.32 6.70 1.72
N THR A 9 -1.67 7.96 1.60
CA THR A 9 -0.81 9.03 1.09
C THR A 9 -0.61 10.15 2.10
N CYS A 10 0.42 10.96 1.88
CA CYS A 10 0.63 12.20 2.62
C CYS A 10 -0.33 13.29 2.11
N ASP A 11 -1.11 13.93 2.98
CA ASP A 11 -2.05 14.97 2.54
C ASP A 11 -1.39 16.32 2.13
N VAL A 12 -0.06 16.41 2.12
CA VAL A 12 0.68 17.61 1.69
C VAL A 12 1.30 17.42 0.31
N CYS A 13 2.05 16.33 0.10
CA CYS A 13 2.68 16.03 -1.18
C CYS A 13 1.90 15.03 -2.03
N TYR A 14 0.86 14.41 -1.49
CA TYR A 14 0.00 13.40 -2.13
C TYR A 14 0.72 12.12 -2.56
N GLU A 15 1.98 11.95 -2.17
CA GLU A 15 2.76 10.73 -2.40
C GLU A 15 2.36 9.59 -1.46
N LEU A 16 2.47 8.35 -1.95
CA LEU A 16 2.30 7.14 -1.16
C LEU A 16 3.29 7.10 0.01
N PHE A 17 2.84 6.61 1.15
CA PHE A 17 3.74 6.34 2.25
C PHE A 17 4.63 5.14 1.95
N VAL A 18 5.94 5.30 2.15
CA VAL A 18 6.93 4.22 1.92
C VAL A 18 7.80 4.08 3.16
N ASP A 19 7.74 2.90 3.79
CA ASP A 19 8.46 2.63 5.03
C ASP A 19 9.98 2.67 4.82
N GLY A 20 10.72 3.17 5.81
CA GLY A 20 12.18 3.27 5.75
C GLY A 20 12.72 4.40 4.85
N THR A 21 11.86 5.23 4.26
CA THR A 21 12.24 6.38 3.43
C THR A 21 11.79 7.71 4.04
N ASP A 22 12.10 8.84 3.39
CA ASP A 22 11.55 10.15 3.76
C ASP A 22 10.04 10.28 3.48
N LEU A 23 9.44 9.30 2.78
CA LEU A 23 7.99 9.15 2.65
C LEU A 23 7.37 8.36 3.80
N ALA A 24 8.12 7.95 4.83
CA ALA A 24 7.55 7.21 5.96
C ALA A 24 6.52 8.06 6.74
N PRO A 25 5.38 7.47 7.16
CA PRO A 25 4.31 8.21 7.83
C PRO A 25 4.69 8.57 9.27
N HIS A 26 4.40 9.80 9.66
CA HIS A 26 4.64 10.33 11.00
C HIS A 26 3.40 11.07 11.50
N SER A 27 2.97 10.73 12.71
CA SER A 27 1.90 11.45 13.40
C SER A 27 2.48 12.61 14.23
N LEU A 28 1.76 13.72 14.21
CA LEU A 28 1.93 14.82 15.16
C LEU A 28 1.11 14.54 16.44
N PRO A 29 1.41 15.21 17.58
CA PRO A 29 0.63 15.09 18.81
C PRO A 29 -0.86 15.42 18.65
N CYS A 30 -1.23 16.18 17.62
CA CYS A 30 -2.61 16.49 17.29
C CYS A 30 -3.36 15.37 16.54
N GLY A 31 -2.68 14.28 16.17
CA GLY A 31 -3.24 13.12 15.49
C GLY A 31 -3.14 13.12 13.96
N HIS A 32 -2.82 14.26 13.32
CA HIS A 32 -2.65 14.32 11.87
C HIS A 32 -1.34 13.66 11.43
N VAL A 33 -1.37 13.03 10.26
CA VAL A 33 -0.28 12.20 9.73
C VAL A 33 0.28 12.80 8.44
N PHE A 34 1.61 12.81 8.31
CA PHE A 34 2.33 13.36 7.16
C PHE A 34 3.57 12.52 6.89
N CYS A 35 4.17 12.65 5.70
CA CYS A 35 5.48 12.06 5.46
C CYS A 35 6.59 12.83 6.19
N ARG A 36 7.71 12.15 6.46
CA ARG A 36 8.88 12.75 7.11
C ARG A 36 9.39 13.97 6.35
N ALA A 37 9.49 13.89 5.02
CA ALA A 37 9.94 15.00 4.16
C ALA A 37 9.10 16.27 4.39
N CYS A 38 7.77 16.16 4.35
CA CYS A 38 6.87 17.30 4.54
C CYS A 38 6.91 17.84 5.98
N LEU A 39 7.16 17.02 6.99
CA LEU A 39 7.32 17.53 8.36
C LEU A 39 8.65 18.28 8.55
N MET A 40 9.73 17.77 7.96
CA MET A 40 11.06 18.38 8.09
C MET A 40 11.23 19.64 7.24
N SER A 41 10.39 19.85 6.23
CA SER A 41 10.37 21.11 5.45
C SER A 41 9.72 22.27 6.22
N ILE A 42 8.98 21.99 7.30
CA ILE A 42 8.37 23.04 8.13
C ILE A 42 9.48 23.79 8.89
N PRO A 43 9.58 25.13 8.75
CA PRO A 43 10.59 25.90 9.46
C PRO A 43 10.50 25.72 10.97
N THR A 44 11.64 25.68 11.65
CA THR A 44 11.72 25.44 13.10
C THR A 44 10.95 26.47 13.94
N HIS A 45 10.85 27.71 13.45
CA HIS A 45 10.10 28.80 14.10
C HIS A 45 8.59 28.75 13.83
N ALA A 46 8.11 27.85 12.98
CA ALA A 46 6.72 27.77 12.52
C ALA A 46 6.16 26.33 12.59
N ARG A 47 6.51 25.56 13.65
CA ARG A 47 6.04 24.19 13.87
C ARG A 47 4.55 24.14 14.22
N ILE A 48 3.74 24.29 13.19
CA ILE A 48 2.29 24.32 13.22
C ILE A 48 1.77 23.23 12.29
N CYS A 49 0.83 22.42 12.76
CA CYS A 49 0.21 21.39 11.94
C CYS A 49 -0.47 22.01 10.71
N PRO A 50 -0.17 21.54 9.48
CA PRO A 50 -0.79 22.06 8.26
C PRO A 50 -2.33 21.98 8.22
N PHE A 51 -2.93 21.03 8.94
CA PHE A 51 -4.38 20.79 8.92
C PHE A 51 -5.12 21.53 10.02
N CYS A 52 -4.76 21.31 11.28
CA CYS A 52 -5.50 21.86 12.43
C CYS A 52 -4.85 23.08 13.10
N ARG A 53 -3.68 23.51 12.61
CA ARG A 53 -2.93 24.66 13.12
C ARG A 53 -2.50 24.59 14.59
N LYS A 54 -2.55 23.41 15.23
CA LYS A 54 -1.97 23.20 16.56
C LYS A 54 -0.43 23.20 16.47
N SER A 55 0.23 23.84 17.42
CA SER A 55 1.68 23.79 17.55
C SER A 55 2.16 22.39 17.96
N PHE A 56 3.39 22.04 17.59
CA PHE A 56 3.99 20.77 17.98
C PHE A 56 5.49 20.87 18.23
N ASP A 57 5.99 19.97 19.08
CA ASP A 57 7.42 19.72 19.28
C ASP A 57 7.86 18.53 18.41
N VAL A 58 9.09 18.59 17.89
CA VAL A 58 9.74 17.48 17.17
C VAL A 58 9.82 16.23 18.04
N GLN A 59 10.03 16.40 19.35
CA GLN A 59 10.03 15.28 20.31
C GLN A 59 8.65 14.61 20.46
N GLY A 60 7.58 15.26 20.00
CA GLY A 60 6.22 14.74 19.96
C GLY A 60 5.88 13.97 18.69
N ILE A 61 6.74 14.00 17.66
CA ILE A 61 6.49 13.31 16.40
C ILE A 61 6.70 11.81 16.60
N ARG A 62 5.80 10.99 16.07
CA ARG A 62 5.90 9.52 16.15
C ARG A 62 5.79 8.91 14.77
N ARG A 63 6.79 8.12 14.37
CA ARG A 63 6.71 7.30 13.17
C ARG A 63 5.61 6.26 13.34
N LEU A 64 4.80 6.10 12.30
CA LEU A 64 3.80 5.04 12.21
C LEU A 64 4.34 3.90 11.34
N HIS A 65 3.82 2.70 11.55
CA HIS A 65 4.18 1.53 10.74
C HIS A 65 3.17 1.36 9.62
N LEU A 66 3.65 1.02 8.43
CA LEU A 66 2.79 0.58 7.35
C LEU A 66 2.45 -0.89 7.57
N ALA A 67 1.22 -1.28 7.22
CA ALA A 67 0.91 -2.69 7.11
C ALA A 67 1.80 -3.32 6.03
N PRO A 68 2.18 -4.59 6.17
CA PRO A 68 2.78 -5.33 5.07
C PRO A 68 1.88 -5.24 3.83
N VAL A 69 2.49 -5.09 2.66
CA VAL A 69 1.76 -5.31 1.40
C VAL A 69 1.60 -6.82 1.28
N GLU A 70 0.39 -7.31 1.55
CA GLU A 70 0.02 -8.68 1.21
C GLU A 70 -0.52 -8.65 -0.22
N GLU A 71 0.05 -9.47 -1.11
CA GLU A 71 -0.54 -9.70 -2.44
C GLU A 71 -1.94 -10.27 -2.23
N THR A 72 -2.95 -9.51 -2.63
CA THR A 72 -4.33 -10.00 -2.59
C THR A 72 -4.61 -10.87 -3.81
N ASP A 73 -5.60 -11.75 -3.72
CA ASP A 73 -6.11 -12.50 -4.87
C ASP A 73 -6.47 -11.57 -6.04
N LYS A 74 -6.92 -10.34 -5.73
CA LYS A 74 -7.25 -9.32 -6.72
C LYS A 74 -6.01 -8.72 -7.39
N ASP A 75 -4.91 -8.53 -6.66
CA ASP A 75 -3.65 -8.06 -7.24
C ASP A 75 -3.09 -9.11 -8.19
N ARG A 76 -3.16 -10.38 -7.78
CA ARG A 76 -2.77 -11.53 -8.62
C ARG A 76 -3.66 -11.67 -9.85
N GLU A 77 -4.98 -11.54 -9.70
CA GLU A 77 -5.94 -11.53 -10.82
C GLU A 77 -5.60 -10.43 -11.82
N THR A 78 -5.35 -9.21 -11.34
CA THR A 78 -5.04 -8.05 -12.18
C THR A 78 -3.74 -8.28 -12.96
N ALA A 79 -2.70 -8.78 -12.30
CA ALA A 79 -1.43 -9.11 -12.97
C ALA A 79 -1.56 -10.20 -14.04
N LEU A 80 -2.40 -11.22 -13.78
CA LEU A 80 -2.69 -12.28 -14.76
C LEU A 80 -3.48 -11.74 -15.95
N LEU A 81 -4.47 -10.87 -15.72
CA LEU A 81 -5.25 -10.22 -16.78
C LEU A 81 -4.38 -9.33 -17.66
N GLU A 82 -3.48 -8.53 -17.09
CA GLU A 82 -2.55 -7.70 -17.86
C GLU A 82 -1.63 -8.54 -18.74
N ARG A 83 -1.07 -9.63 -18.20
CA ARG A 83 -0.27 -10.58 -18.97
C ARG A 83 -1.08 -11.25 -20.08
N PHE A 84 -2.31 -11.67 -19.78
CA PHE A 84 -3.22 -12.27 -20.76
C PHE A 84 -3.48 -11.31 -21.92
N LEU A 85 -3.80 -10.04 -21.63
CA LEU A 85 -4.05 -9.03 -22.66
C LEU A 85 -2.85 -8.83 -23.59
N LEU A 86 -1.62 -8.93 -23.07
CA LEU A 86 -0.40 -8.85 -23.89
C LEU A 86 -0.16 -10.12 -24.72
N ALA A 87 -0.50 -11.29 -24.19
CA ALA A 87 -0.25 -12.58 -24.83
C ALA A 87 -1.30 -12.97 -25.89
N VAL A 88 -2.54 -12.45 -25.80
CA VAL A 88 -3.61 -12.78 -26.76
C VAL A 88 -3.25 -12.41 -28.20
N ASP A 89 -2.52 -11.31 -28.38
CA ASP A 89 -2.09 -10.83 -29.70
C ASP A 89 -0.65 -11.23 -30.03
N SER A 90 0.01 -12.07 -29.22
CA SER A 90 1.40 -12.45 -29.46
C SER A 90 1.54 -13.54 -30.54
N GLU A 91 2.67 -13.52 -31.25
CA GLU A 91 2.98 -14.52 -32.29
C GLU A 91 3.37 -15.89 -31.72
N ASP A 92 3.51 -16.00 -30.39
CA ASP A 92 3.88 -17.21 -29.67
C ASP A 92 2.70 -17.71 -28.80
N PRO A 93 1.92 -18.69 -29.30
CA PRO A 93 0.78 -19.25 -28.57
C PRO A 93 1.14 -19.86 -27.21
N SER A 94 2.41 -20.23 -26.98
CA SER A 94 2.84 -20.86 -25.74
C SER A 94 2.80 -19.89 -24.55
N GLU A 95 2.89 -18.57 -24.78
CA GLU A 95 2.76 -17.55 -23.75
C GLU A 95 1.35 -17.56 -23.14
N LEU A 96 0.32 -17.63 -23.99
CA LEU A 96 -1.07 -17.68 -23.58
C LEU A 96 -1.38 -18.99 -22.85
N GLU A 97 -0.90 -20.12 -23.37
CA GLU A 97 -1.05 -21.43 -22.72
C GLU A 97 -0.42 -21.45 -21.32
N GLY A 98 0.75 -20.83 -21.15
CA GLY A 98 1.42 -20.70 -19.85
C GLY A 98 0.60 -19.90 -18.83
N ILE A 99 -0.03 -18.80 -19.27
CA ILE A 99 -0.88 -17.97 -18.42
C ILE A 99 -2.14 -18.74 -18.01
N VAL A 100 -2.78 -19.45 -18.94
CA VAL A 100 -3.98 -20.26 -18.64
C VAL A 100 -3.65 -21.35 -17.62
N ALA A 101 -2.55 -22.07 -17.80
CA ALA A 101 -2.12 -23.10 -16.85
C ALA A 101 -1.86 -22.54 -15.44
N GLU A 102 -1.32 -21.32 -15.35
CA GLU A 102 -1.12 -20.63 -14.07
C GLU A 102 -2.44 -20.25 -13.38
N VAL A 103 -3.41 -19.74 -14.16
CA VAL A 103 -4.77 -19.43 -13.66
C VAL A 103 -5.46 -20.69 -13.16
N ASP A 104 -5.40 -21.79 -13.91
CA ASP A 104 -6.01 -23.06 -13.50
C ASP A 104 -5.42 -23.57 -12.18
N ALA A 105 -4.08 -23.58 -12.07
CA ALA A 105 -3.40 -24.00 -10.85
C ALA A 105 -3.76 -23.12 -9.64
N TRP A 106 -3.96 -21.81 -9.86
CA TRP A 106 -4.40 -20.89 -8.81
C TRP A 106 -5.84 -21.14 -8.38
N LEU A 107 -6.78 -21.32 -9.33
CA LEU A 107 -8.18 -21.61 -9.03
C LEU A 107 -8.38 -22.96 -8.32
N GLU A 108 -7.54 -23.95 -8.62
CA GLU A 108 -7.54 -25.24 -7.92
C GLU A 108 -7.14 -25.12 -6.45
N GLN A 109 -6.21 -24.23 -6.12
CA GLN A 109 -5.81 -23.94 -4.72
C GLN A 109 -6.94 -23.26 -3.94
N GLY A 110 -7.70 -22.36 -4.59
CA GLY A 110 -8.83 -21.65 -3.98
C GLY A 110 -10.04 -22.54 -3.61
N LYS A 111 -10.21 -23.70 -4.27
CA LYS A 111 -11.31 -24.64 -3.97
C LYS A 111 -11.22 -25.26 -2.56
N VAL A 112 -10.05 -25.23 -1.92
CA VAL A 112 -9.81 -25.85 -0.60
C VAL A 112 -10.40 -25.03 0.57
N VAL A 113 -10.71 -23.74 0.36
CA VAL A 113 -11.14 -22.83 1.45
C VAL A 113 -12.67 -22.81 1.68
N SER A 114 -13.49 -23.43 0.81
CA SER A 114 -14.97 -23.27 0.86
C SER A 114 -15.79 -24.35 1.57
N ILE A 115 -15.21 -25.22 2.42
CA ILE A 115 -16.02 -26.20 3.17
C ILE A 115 -15.58 -26.32 4.64
N ALA A 116 -15.98 -25.35 5.47
CA ALA A 116 -16.18 -25.61 6.89
C ALA A 116 -17.69 -25.68 7.15
N PRO A 117 -18.24 -26.83 7.58
CA PRO A 117 -19.64 -26.91 7.96
C PRO A 117 -19.83 -26.12 9.25
N LEU A 118 -20.75 -25.14 9.23
CA LEU A 118 -21.27 -24.52 10.44
C LEU A 118 -21.98 -25.60 11.25
N GLY A 119 -21.37 -25.97 12.38
CA GLY A 119 -22.02 -26.76 13.42
C GLY A 119 -23.06 -25.96 14.19
#